data_AF-A0A941UP23-F1
#
_entry.id   AF-A0A941UP23-F1
#
_cell.length_a   1.000
_cell.length_b   1.000
_cell.length_c   1.000
_cell.angle_alpha   90.00
_cell.angle_beta   90.00
_cell.angle_gamma   90.00
#
_symmetry.space_group_name_H-M   'P 1'
#
loop_
_entity.id
_entity.type
_entity.pdbx_description
1 polymer ?
#
loop_
_entity_poly.entity_id
_entity_poly.type
_entity_poly.pdbx_seq_one_letter_code
_entity_poly.pdbx_strand_id
1 'polypeptide(L)'
;MRQITKIRGTSREEENDPVAAEIRLRILCEGQEIITLYCTPLMIRELVAGLLLTEGILTHVISPDDISIEKDEEIRAVVRNAGNVSQDAVAFSRYLGGFSFTRKDDVQYCEDQFTLSADRLKTMFREFQAKSDLFKLTGCFHSAALLDRTKILSFAEDIGRHNTVDKIIGYALLNNISFDEAILIVSCRISSEIMSKCARWKIPVIASRSAPTDLAVHIAEISGITLIGFVRGDNLNIYSHAHRLTM
;
A
#
# COMPACT_ATOMS: atom_id res chain seq x y z
N MET A 1 -25.18 0.41 -0.10
CA MET A 1 -26.01 1.46 0.52
C MET A 1 -26.57 0.94 1.83
N ARG A 2 -26.61 1.77 2.87
CA ARG A 2 -27.30 1.49 4.13
C ARG A 2 -28.28 2.64 4.40
N GLN A 3 -29.48 2.32 4.89
CA GLN A 3 -30.40 3.34 5.37
C GLN A 3 -29.87 3.87 6.70
N ILE A 4 -29.72 5.18 6.80
CA ILE A 4 -29.23 5.87 7.99
C ILE A 4 -30.22 6.96 8.40
N THR A 5 -30.11 7.39 9.65
CA THR A 5 -30.68 8.66 10.10
C THR A 5 -29.59 9.73 10.09
N LYS A 6 -29.81 10.84 9.39
CA LYS A 6 -28.92 12.00 9.39
C LYS A 6 -29.57 13.16 10.15
N ILE A 7 -28.77 13.82 10.99
CA ILE A 7 -29.18 15.02 11.71
C ILE A 7 -28.44 16.21 11.11
N ARG A 8 -29.16 17.22 10.62
CA ARG A 8 -28.60 18.45 10.05
C ARG A 8 -29.15 19.66 10.80
N GLY A 9 -28.35 20.22 11.70
CA GLY A 9 -28.82 21.29 12.60
C GLY A 9 -29.96 20.77 13.49
N THR A 10 -31.19 21.21 13.22
CA THR A 10 -32.40 20.77 13.93
C THR A 10 -33.25 19.75 13.16
N SER A 11 -32.92 19.42 11.91
CA SER A 11 -33.66 18.40 11.13
C SER A 11 -33.13 16.98 11.37
N ARG A 12 -34.03 16.00 11.30
CA ARG A 12 -33.74 14.56 11.34
C ARG A 12 -34.37 13.91 10.11
N GLU A 13 -33.56 13.32 9.26
CA GLU A 13 -33.96 12.76 7.96
C GLU A 13 -33.42 11.33 7.81
N GLU A 14 -34.15 10.47 7.09
CA GLU A 14 -33.64 9.17 6.67
C GLU A 14 -33.09 9.26 5.25
N GLU A 15 -31.85 8.79 5.04
CA GLU A 15 -31.22 8.76 3.72
C GLU A 15 -30.44 7.46 3.51
N ASN A 16 -30.14 7.14 2.25
CA ASN A 16 -29.28 6.02 1.90
C ASN A 16 -27.83 6.52 1.78
N ASP A 17 -26.92 5.93 2.56
CA ASP A 17 -25.50 6.30 2.57
C ASP A 17 -24.64 5.14 2.04
N PRO A 18 -23.67 5.40 1.14
CA PRO A 18 -22.67 4.40 0.77
C PRO A 18 -21.76 4.07 1.96
N VAL A 19 -21.63 2.78 2.26
CA VAL A 19 -20.75 2.26 3.32
C VAL A 19 -19.76 1.29 2.69
N ALA A 20 -18.49 1.41 3.05
CA ALA A 20 -17.43 0.54 2.56
C ALA A 20 -17.74 -0.94 2.88
N ALA A 21 -17.52 -1.81 1.91
CA ALA A 21 -17.60 -3.25 2.13
C ALA A 21 -16.28 -3.72 2.78
N GLU A 22 -16.41 -4.40 3.92
CA GLU A 22 -15.34 -5.10 4.61
C GLU A 22 -15.61 -6.60 4.49
N ILE A 23 -14.71 -7.33 3.83
CA ILE A 23 -14.85 -8.77 3.61
C ILE A 23 -13.63 -9.52 4.14
N ARG A 24 -13.88 -10.69 4.73
CA ARG A 24 -12.83 -11.59 5.18
C ARG A 24 -12.13 -12.22 3.98
N LEU A 25 -10.82 -12.16 3.96
CA LEU A 25 -9.93 -12.82 3.01
C LEU A 25 -9.09 -13.86 3.74
N ARG A 26 -9.14 -15.10 3.28
CA ARG A 26 -8.29 -16.21 3.73
C ARG A 26 -7.31 -16.56 2.65
N ILE A 27 -6.03 -16.59 2.99
CA ILE A 27 -4.93 -16.92 2.07
C ILE A 27 -4.40 -18.29 2.45
N LEU A 28 -4.42 -19.21 1.49
CA LEU A 28 -3.93 -20.56 1.62
C LEU A 28 -2.76 -20.77 0.66
N CYS A 29 -1.65 -21.31 1.18
CA CYS A 29 -0.52 -21.78 0.37
C CYS A 29 -0.48 -23.31 0.44
N GLU A 30 -0.47 -23.98 -0.72
CA GLU A 30 -0.43 -25.46 -0.79
C GLU A 30 -1.51 -26.14 0.08
N GLY A 31 -2.70 -25.53 0.14
CA GLY A 31 -3.84 -26.03 0.91
C GLY A 31 -3.83 -25.70 2.40
N GLN A 32 -2.78 -25.07 2.94
CA GLN A 32 -2.72 -24.63 4.34
C GLN A 32 -3.05 -23.15 4.47
N GLU A 33 -3.98 -22.80 5.38
CA GLU A 33 -4.28 -21.40 5.68
C GLU A 33 -3.12 -20.77 6.46
N ILE A 34 -2.55 -19.72 5.88
CA ILE A 34 -1.43 -18.99 6.46
C ILE A 34 -1.87 -17.66 7.07
N ILE A 35 -2.76 -16.92 6.39
CA ILE A 35 -3.18 -15.57 6.79
C ILE A 35 -4.68 -15.40 6.59
N THR A 36 -5.29 -14.70 7.53
CA THR A 36 -6.67 -14.22 7.44
C THR A 36 -6.69 -12.75 7.81
N LEU A 37 -7.31 -11.91 6.97
CA LEU A 37 -7.44 -10.48 7.16
C LEU A 37 -8.77 -9.96 6.60
N TYR A 38 -9.10 -8.71 6.92
CA TYR A 38 -10.22 -8.00 6.29
C TYR A 38 -9.70 -7.01 5.25
N CYS A 39 -10.43 -6.90 4.14
CA CYS A 39 -10.09 -6.01 3.04
C CYS A 39 -11.34 -5.63 2.25
N THR A 40 -11.16 -4.80 1.22
CA THR A 40 -12.18 -4.55 0.20
C THR A 40 -12.07 -5.57 -0.93
N PRO A 41 -13.18 -5.97 -1.58
CA PRO A 41 -13.22 -7.05 -2.58
C PRO A 41 -12.60 -6.69 -3.95
N LEU A 42 -11.64 -5.76 -3.96
CA LEU A 42 -10.98 -5.19 -5.14
C LEU A 42 -9.50 -5.57 -5.13
N MET A 43 -8.93 -5.85 -6.31
CA MET A 43 -7.50 -6.17 -6.47
C MET A 43 -7.00 -7.25 -5.50
N ILE A 44 -7.79 -8.32 -5.32
CA ILE A 44 -7.48 -9.37 -4.34
C ILE A 44 -6.22 -10.13 -4.72
N ARG A 45 -6.02 -10.41 -6.02
CA ARG A 45 -4.84 -11.14 -6.48
C ARG A 45 -3.57 -10.36 -6.16
N GLU A 46 -3.61 -9.06 -6.39
CA GLU A 46 -2.54 -8.12 -6.09
C GLU A 46 -2.31 -7.97 -4.58
N LEU A 47 -3.38 -7.90 -3.78
CA LEU A 47 -3.28 -7.89 -2.32
C LEU A 47 -2.56 -9.16 -1.82
N VAL A 48 -2.93 -10.33 -2.33
CA VAL A 48 -2.33 -11.61 -1.94
C VAL A 48 -0.84 -11.63 -2.31
N ALA A 49 -0.50 -11.31 -3.57
CA ALA A 49 0.88 -11.30 -4.02
C ALA A 49 1.73 -10.28 -3.24
N GLY A 50 1.21 -9.05 -3.10
CA GLY A 50 1.87 -7.99 -2.36
C GLY A 50 2.13 -8.38 -0.92
N LEU A 51 1.08 -8.78 -0.19
CA LEU A 51 1.18 -9.12 1.23
C LEU A 51 2.20 -10.25 1.46
N LEU A 52 2.13 -11.34 0.69
CA LEU A 52 3.04 -12.47 0.88
C LEU A 52 4.51 -12.08 0.67
N LEU A 53 4.78 -11.15 -0.25
CA LEU A 53 6.12 -10.75 -0.63
C LEU A 53 6.66 -9.59 0.22
N THR A 54 5.83 -8.61 0.57
CA THR A 54 6.22 -7.49 1.44
C THR A 54 6.46 -7.92 2.88
N GLU A 55 5.72 -8.93 3.34
CA GLU A 55 5.88 -9.51 4.68
C GLU A 55 7.01 -10.56 4.74
N GLY A 56 7.62 -10.90 3.60
CA GLY A 56 8.69 -11.91 3.52
C GLY A 56 8.21 -13.34 3.80
N ILE A 57 6.91 -13.60 3.61
CA ILE A 57 6.33 -14.95 3.72
C ILE A 57 6.79 -15.80 2.54
N LEU A 58 6.83 -15.19 1.36
CA LEU A 58 7.45 -15.72 0.16
C LEU A 58 8.68 -14.88 -0.20
N THR A 59 9.67 -15.52 -0.80
CA THR A 59 10.94 -14.86 -1.22
C THR A 59 11.09 -14.74 -2.73
N HIS A 60 10.19 -15.33 -3.52
CA HIS A 60 10.16 -15.24 -4.97
C HIS A 60 8.82 -14.72 -5.47
N VAL A 61 8.84 -14.00 -6.59
CA VAL A 61 7.62 -13.52 -7.24
C VAL A 61 6.80 -14.71 -7.72
N ILE A 62 5.51 -14.70 -7.38
CA ILE A 62 4.54 -15.73 -7.79
C ILE A 62 3.85 -15.33 -9.10
N SER A 63 3.52 -16.31 -9.95
CA SER A 63 2.79 -16.07 -11.19
C SER A 63 1.34 -15.68 -10.89
N PRO A 64 0.71 -14.80 -11.68
CA PRO A 64 -0.73 -14.57 -11.60
C PRO A 64 -1.58 -15.85 -11.71
N ASP A 65 -1.12 -16.83 -12.48
CA ASP A 65 -1.80 -18.11 -12.71
C ASP A 65 -1.75 -19.05 -11.48
N ASP A 66 -0.80 -18.80 -10.58
CA ASP A 66 -0.66 -19.55 -9.33
C ASP A 66 -1.67 -19.11 -8.27
N ILE A 67 -2.38 -17.99 -8.48
CA ILE A 67 -3.32 -17.42 -7.53
C ILE A 67 -4.76 -17.57 -8.05
N SER A 68 -5.48 -18.55 -7.48
CA SER A 68 -6.92 -18.71 -7.71
C SER A 68 -7.74 -18.04 -6.60
N ILE A 69 -8.76 -17.28 -7.00
CA ILE A 69 -9.65 -16.55 -6.09
C ILE A 69 -11.05 -17.14 -6.18
N GLU A 70 -11.55 -17.64 -5.06
CA GLU A 70 -12.93 -18.10 -4.87
C GLU A 70 -13.66 -17.02 -4.06
N LYS A 71 -14.84 -16.58 -4.52
CA LYS A 71 -15.65 -15.54 -3.87
C LYS A 71 -17.02 -16.11 -3.49
N ASP A 72 -17.33 -16.08 -2.21
CA ASP A 72 -18.64 -16.41 -1.64
C ASP A 72 -18.99 -15.38 -0.55
N GLU A 73 -19.48 -15.78 0.62
CA GLU A 73 -19.61 -14.91 1.80
C GLU A 73 -18.27 -14.36 2.29
N GLU A 74 -17.20 -15.14 2.09
CA GLU A 74 -15.81 -14.74 2.28
C GLU A 74 -15.00 -14.94 0.99
N ILE A 75 -13.81 -14.36 0.95
CA ILE A 75 -12.88 -14.56 -0.17
C ILE A 75 -11.83 -15.57 0.26
N ARG A 76 -11.64 -16.59 -0.58
CA ARG A 76 -10.58 -17.59 -0.41
C ARG A 76 -9.59 -17.47 -1.55
N ALA A 77 -8.35 -17.13 -1.22
CA ALA A 77 -7.23 -17.09 -2.15
C ALA A 77 -6.36 -18.33 -1.96
N VAL A 78 -6.23 -19.15 -3.00
CA VAL A 78 -5.37 -20.34 -3.01
C VAL A 78 -4.16 -20.04 -3.88
N VAL A 79 -2.98 -20.08 -3.27
CA VAL A 79 -1.67 -19.88 -3.89
C VAL A 79 -1.01 -21.25 -4.06
N ARG A 80 -0.68 -21.59 -5.30
CA ARG A 80 0.09 -22.77 -5.69
C ARG A 80 1.53 -22.38 -5.99
N ASN A 81 2.42 -23.36 -6.10
CA ASN A 81 3.85 -23.14 -6.36
C ASN A 81 4.47 -22.13 -5.39
N ALA A 82 3.99 -22.14 -4.13
CA ALA A 82 4.41 -21.19 -3.12
C ALA A 82 5.86 -21.43 -2.65
N GLY A 83 6.47 -22.56 -3.00
CA GLY A 83 7.83 -22.91 -2.58
C GLY A 83 7.95 -22.93 -1.05
N ASN A 84 9.00 -22.29 -0.53
CA ASN A 84 9.23 -22.21 0.92
C ASN A 84 8.43 -21.06 1.54
N VAL A 85 7.45 -21.40 2.38
CA VAL A 85 6.68 -20.45 3.18
C VAL A 85 7.36 -20.21 4.52
N SER A 86 7.74 -18.95 4.80
CA SER A 86 8.37 -18.56 6.07
C SER A 86 7.37 -18.59 7.23
N GLN A 87 7.50 -19.58 8.12
CA GLN A 87 6.60 -19.74 9.28
C GLN A 87 6.78 -18.61 10.31
N ASP A 88 7.99 -18.10 10.47
CA ASP A 88 8.27 -16.96 11.34
C ASP A 88 7.54 -15.70 10.84
N ALA A 89 7.59 -15.44 9.53
CA ALA A 89 6.89 -14.31 8.92
C ALA A 89 5.37 -14.46 9.05
N VAL A 90 4.84 -15.68 8.87
CA VAL A 90 3.41 -15.98 9.07
C VAL A 90 2.99 -15.72 10.53
N ALA A 91 3.73 -16.24 11.51
CA ALA A 91 3.41 -16.07 12.92
C ALA A 91 3.43 -14.58 13.31
N PHE A 92 4.42 -13.85 12.83
CA PHE A 92 4.58 -12.44 13.11
C PHE A 92 3.48 -11.58 12.47
N SER A 93 3.15 -11.83 11.20
CA SER A 93 2.06 -11.17 10.49
C SER A 93 0.71 -11.38 11.18
N ARG A 94 0.46 -12.59 11.70
CA ARG A 94 -0.76 -12.92 12.47
C ARG A 94 -0.80 -12.25 13.85
N TYR A 95 0.30 -12.22 14.58
CA TYR A 95 0.32 -11.74 15.96
C TYR A 95 0.26 -10.21 16.07
N LEU A 96 0.87 -9.51 15.12
CA LEU A 96 0.98 -8.04 15.17
C LEU A 96 0.12 -7.31 14.14
N GLY A 97 -0.67 -8.04 13.34
CA GLY A 97 -1.61 -7.43 12.39
C GLY A 97 -0.93 -6.80 11.18
N GLY A 98 0.05 -7.50 10.58
CA GLY A 98 0.71 -7.09 9.33
C GLY A 98 1.93 -6.18 9.51
N PHE A 99 2.75 -6.43 10.53
CA PHE A 99 4.06 -5.80 10.62
C PHE A 99 4.98 -6.42 9.57
N SER A 100 5.37 -5.62 8.56
CA SER A 100 6.37 -6.04 7.59
C SER A 100 7.67 -6.38 8.27
N PHE A 101 7.92 -7.69 8.38
CA PHE A 101 9.17 -8.23 8.90
C PHE A 101 10.29 -7.73 7.99
N THR A 102 10.94 -6.63 8.36
CA THR A 102 12.19 -6.22 7.73
C THR A 102 13.21 -6.49 8.80
N ARG A 103 13.97 -7.59 8.66
CA ARG A 103 15.16 -7.73 9.49
C ARG A 103 16.03 -6.51 9.24
N LYS A 104 16.74 -6.05 10.26
CA LYS A 104 17.68 -4.94 10.10
C LYS A 104 18.67 -5.20 8.94
N ASP A 105 18.95 -6.48 8.67
CA ASP A 105 19.80 -6.96 7.58
C ASP A 105 19.13 -7.00 6.19
N ASP A 106 17.79 -6.90 6.12
CA ASP A 106 17.03 -6.87 4.85
C ASP A 106 16.96 -5.45 4.24
N VAL A 107 17.31 -4.42 5.00
CA VAL A 107 17.28 -3.04 4.53
C VAL A 107 18.50 -2.78 3.67
N GLN A 108 18.30 -2.87 2.36
CA GLN A 108 19.32 -2.49 1.38
C GLN A 108 19.17 -1.01 1.03
N TYR A 109 20.30 -0.32 0.90
CA TYR A 109 20.31 1.07 0.46
C TYR A 109 19.84 1.16 -1.00
N CYS A 110 18.94 2.10 -1.25
CA CYS A 110 18.44 2.46 -2.57
C CYS A 110 19.46 3.39 -3.24
N GLU A 111 20.43 2.79 -3.93
CA GLU A 111 21.38 3.51 -4.77
C GLU A 111 20.79 3.74 -6.16
N ASP A 112 20.58 5.00 -6.54
CA ASP A 112 20.10 5.37 -7.87
C ASP A 112 20.57 6.78 -8.27
N GLN A 113 20.17 7.21 -9.48
CA GLN A 113 20.34 8.56 -10.00
C GLN A 113 18.98 9.22 -10.28
N PHE A 114 17.93 8.76 -9.61
CA PHE A 114 16.56 9.19 -9.81
C PHE A 114 16.36 10.62 -9.31
N THR A 115 15.71 11.43 -10.14
CA THR A 115 15.35 12.80 -9.80
C THR A 115 13.95 13.14 -10.30
N LEU A 116 13.24 13.98 -9.55
CA LEU A 116 11.88 14.41 -9.84
C LEU A 116 11.73 15.89 -9.47
N SER A 117 11.09 16.69 -10.32
CA SER A 117 10.79 18.07 -9.95
C SER A 117 9.67 18.14 -8.90
N ALA A 118 9.80 19.07 -7.96
CA ALA A 118 8.81 19.31 -6.92
C ALA A 118 7.44 19.66 -7.52
N ASP A 119 7.41 20.41 -8.63
CA ASP A 119 6.19 20.74 -9.37
C ASP A 119 5.54 19.53 -10.03
N ARG A 120 6.34 18.57 -10.54
CA ARG A 120 5.78 17.33 -11.06
C ARG A 120 5.18 16.49 -9.94
N LEU A 121 5.86 16.35 -8.80
CA LEU A 121 5.32 15.64 -7.64
C LEU A 121 4.00 16.27 -7.15
N LYS A 122 3.93 17.59 -7.06
CA LYS A 122 2.69 18.31 -6.69
C LYS A 122 1.56 18.02 -7.69
N THR A 123 1.87 17.99 -8.98
CA THR A 123 0.89 17.65 -10.03
C THR A 123 0.39 16.21 -9.90
N MET A 124 1.29 15.25 -9.74
CA MET A 124 0.96 13.85 -9.48
C MET A 124 0.09 13.68 -8.23
N PHE A 125 0.35 14.45 -7.18
CA PHE A 125 -0.44 14.40 -5.95
C PHE A 125 -1.87 14.92 -6.16
N ARG A 126 -2.09 15.87 -7.09
CA ARG A 126 -3.43 16.30 -7.52
C ARG A 126 -4.12 15.21 -8.34
N GLU A 127 -3.43 14.59 -9.29
CA GLU A 127 -3.93 13.47 -10.09
C GLU A 127 -4.36 12.30 -9.18
N PHE A 128 -3.55 11.98 -8.18
CA PHE A 128 -3.83 10.96 -7.16
C PHE A 128 -5.12 11.28 -6.38
N GLN A 129 -5.24 12.50 -5.83
CA GLN A 129 -6.44 12.91 -5.10
C GLN A 129 -7.69 12.91 -5.99
N ALA A 130 -7.55 13.26 -7.27
CA ALA A 130 -8.63 13.20 -8.23
C ALA A 130 -9.11 11.77 -8.50
N LYS A 131 -8.26 10.74 -8.30
CA LYS A 131 -8.59 9.33 -8.52
C LYS A 131 -9.16 8.59 -7.30
N SER A 132 -9.05 9.17 -6.09
CA SER A 132 -9.55 8.61 -4.82
C SER A 132 -11.06 8.71 -4.63
N ASP A 133 -11.83 8.11 -5.53
CA ASP A 133 -13.29 8.24 -5.55
C ASP A 133 -13.98 7.51 -4.41
N LEU A 134 -13.50 6.32 -3.98
CA LEU A 134 -14.13 5.61 -2.85
C LEU A 134 -13.88 6.33 -1.53
N PHE A 135 -12.70 6.92 -1.35
CA PHE A 135 -12.45 7.81 -0.22
C PHE A 135 -13.36 9.05 -0.25
N LYS A 136 -13.51 9.74 -1.39
CA LYS A 136 -14.43 10.89 -1.49
C LYS A 136 -15.88 10.51 -1.20
N LEU A 137 -16.28 9.32 -1.63
CA LEU A 137 -17.65 8.82 -1.49
C LEU A 137 -18.00 8.45 -0.05
N THR A 138 -17.07 7.87 0.71
CA THR A 138 -17.38 7.25 2.01
C THR A 138 -16.52 7.73 3.18
N GLY A 139 -15.39 8.39 2.91
CA GLY A 139 -14.37 8.74 3.90
C GLY A 139 -13.62 7.56 4.53
N CYS A 140 -13.96 6.32 4.17
CA CYS A 140 -13.52 5.10 4.88
C CYS A 140 -12.29 4.43 4.24
N PHE A 141 -11.94 4.80 3.00
CA PHE A 141 -10.85 4.16 2.26
C PHE A 141 -9.52 4.89 2.43
N HIS A 142 -8.44 4.12 2.45
CA HIS A 142 -7.11 4.58 2.08
C HIS A 142 -6.90 4.40 0.57
N SER A 143 -6.00 5.20 0.01
CA SER A 143 -5.61 5.14 -1.40
C SER A 143 -4.09 5.12 -1.49
N ALA A 144 -3.56 4.42 -2.48
CA ALA A 144 -2.16 4.46 -2.85
C ALA A 144 -2.01 4.39 -4.37
N ALA A 145 -0.91 4.91 -4.89
CA ALA A 145 -0.58 4.88 -6.30
C ALA A 145 0.92 4.65 -6.49
N LEU A 146 1.26 3.82 -7.47
CA LEU A 146 2.61 3.76 -8.03
C LEU A 146 2.65 4.62 -9.28
N LEU A 147 3.69 5.44 -9.40
CA LEU A 147 3.90 6.31 -10.53
C LEU A 147 5.32 6.15 -11.06
N ASP A 148 5.49 6.34 -12.37
CA ASP A 148 6.78 6.71 -12.95
C ASP A 148 6.89 8.25 -12.99
N ARG A 149 7.90 8.81 -13.65
CA ARG A 149 8.10 10.28 -13.79
C ARG A 149 6.94 10.99 -14.52
N THR A 150 6.12 10.25 -15.26
CA THR A 150 5.16 10.76 -16.24
C THR A 150 3.71 10.50 -15.87
N LYS A 151 3.37 9.39 -15.21
CA LYS A 151 1.98 8.96 -15.01
C LYS A 151 1.82 8.00 -13.83
N ILE A 152 0.57 7.85 -13.42
CA ILE A 152 0.14 6.78 -12.53
C ILE A 152 0.19 5.45 -13.29
N LEU A 153 0.99 4.51 -12.80
CA LEU A 153 1.10 3.14 -13.29
C LEU A 153 0.03 2.24 -12.68
N SER A 154 -0.25 2.42 -11.40
CA SER A 154 -1.28 1.66 -10.69
C SER A 154 -1.91 2.48 -9.56
N PHE A 155 -3.16 2.16 -9.23
CA PHE A 155 -3.93 2.83 -8.19
C PHE A 155 -4.81 1.82 -7.46
N ALA A 156 -4.80 1.87 -6.14
CA ALA A 156 -5.56 0.96 -5.30
C ALA A 156 -6.25 1.74 -4.18
N GLU A 157 -7.43 1.26 -3.79
CA GLU A 157 -8.11 1.68 -2.57
C GLU A 157 -8.44 0.44 -1.72
N ASP A 158 -8.36 0.62 -0.40
CA ASP A 158 -8.76 -0.37 0.59
C ASP A 158 -9.10 0.31 1.91
N ILE A 159 -9.94 -0.32 2.74
CA ILE A 159 -10.16 0.14 4.12
C ILE A 159 -8.88 0.04 4.96
N GLY A 160 -7.98 -0.90 4.63
CA GLY A 160 -6.69 -1.08 5.26
C GLY A 160 -5.58 -0.31 4.55
N ARG A 161 -4.88 0.57 5.27
CA ARG A 161 -3.72 1.29 4.72
C ARG A 161 -2.59 0.36 4.23
N HIS A 162 -2.34 -0.74 4.95
CA HIS A 162 -1.32 -1.73 4.59
C HIS A 162 -1.74 -2.50 3.33
N ASN A 163 -3.00 -2.97 3.30
CA ASN A 163 -3.59 -3.62 2.13
C ASN A 163 -3.48 -2.75 0.88
N THR A 164 -3.66 -1.44 1.02
CA THR A 164 -3.58 -0.52 -0.12
C THR A 164 -2.17 -0.49 -0.71
N VAL A 165 -1.13 -0.46 0.13
CA VAL A 165 0.27 -0.53 -0.33
C VAL A 165 0.60 -1.91 -0.90
N ASP A 166 0.11 -2.98 -0.26
CA ASP A 166 0.32 -4.35 -0.75
C ASP A 166 -0.30 -4.56 -2.13
N LYS A 167 -1.52 -4.05 -2.36
CA LYS A 167 -2.15 -4.07 -3.69
C LYS A 167 -1.28 -3.36 -4.73
N ILE A 168 -0.66 -2.24 -4.37
CA ILE A 168 0.18 -1.48 -5.31
C ILE A 168 1.47 -2.23 -5.64
N ILE A 169 2.18 -2.72 -4.62
CA ILE A 169 3.42 -3.48 -4.80
C ILE A 169 3.14 -4.80 -5.51
N GLY A 170 2.10 -5.52 -5.10
CA GLY A 170 1.65 -6.76 -5.73
C GLY A 170 1.25 -6.56 -7.19
N TYR A 171 0.56 -5.46 -7.53
CA TYR A 171 0.29 -5.11 -8.93
C TYR A 171 1.58 -4.97 -9.73
N ALA A 172 2.57 -4.23 -9.23
CA ALA A 172 3.83 -4.04 -9.93
C ALA A 172 4.59 -5.36 -10.13
N LEU A 173 4.63 -6.20 -9.10
CA LEU A 173 5.30 -7.51 -9.15
C LEU A 173 4.64 -8.45 -10.16
N LEU A 174 3.31 -8.56 -10.14
CA LEU A 174 2.57 -9.40 -11.07
C LEU A 174 2.66 -8.93 -12.53
N ASN A 175 2.96 -7.65 -12.75
CA ASN A 175 3.08 -7.05 -14.09
C ASN A 175 4.53 -6.76 -14.49
N ASN A 176 5.52 -7.24 -13.74
CA ASN A 176 6.95 -7.01 -14.00
C ASN A 176 7.32 -5.52 -14.16
N ILE A 177 6.70 -4.65 -13.35
CA ILE A 177 7.00 -3.21 -13.31
C ILE A 177 8.19 -2.99 -12.37
N SER A 178 9.24 -2.32 -12.86
CA SER A 178 10.40 -1.95 -12.04
C SER A 178 10.07 -0.86 -11.03
N PHE A 179 10.74 -0.91 -9.88
CA PHE A 179 10.67 0.11 -8.83
C PHE A 179 11.79 1.16 -8.89
N ASP A 180 12.80 0.99 -9.76
CA ASP A 180 14.03 1.81 -9.75
C ASP A 180 13.79 3.32 -9.92
N GLU A 181 12.69 3.69 -10.59
CA GLU A 181 12.26 5.08 -10.79
C GLU A 181 10.82 5.32 -10.32
N ALA A 182 10.37 4.49 -9.37
CA ALA A 182 9.01 4.53 -8.91
C ALA A 182 8.79 5.54 -7.79
N ILE A 183 7.64 6.20 -7.83
CA ILE A 183 7.15 7.08 -6.78
C ILE A 183 5.92 6.42 -6.18
N LEU A 184 5.93 6.19 -4.87
CA LEU A 184 4.76 5.72 -4.14
C LEU A 184 4.06 6.90 -3.47
N ILE A 185 2.81 7.17 -3.87
CA ILE A 185 1.96 8.14 -3.18
C ILE A 185 0.95 7.38 -2.32
N VAL A 186 0.80 7.77 -1.05
CA VAL A 186 -0.16 7.17 -0.11
C VAL A 186 -1.01 8.22 0.60
N SER A 187 -2.25 7.86 0.95
CA SER A 187 -3.14 8.75 1.73
C SER A 187 -2.95 8.65 3.25
N CYS A 188 -2.29 7.59 3.73
CA CYS A 188 -2.13 7.27 5.15
C CYS A 188 -0.90 7.96 5.78
N ARG A 189 -0.78 7.88 7.11
CA ARG A 189 0.48 8.20 7.80
C ARG A 189 1.57 7.21 7.35
N ILE A 190 2.80 7.69 7.22
CA ILE A 190 3.93 6.83 6.88
C ILE A 190 4.51 6.29 8.19
N SER A 191 4.02 5.12 8.60
CA SER A 191 4.57 4.34 9.72
C SER A 191 5.85 3.61 9.30
N SER A 192 6.57 3.06 10.28
CA SER A 192 7.69 2.17 10.03
C SER A 192 7.31 1.00 9.11
N GLU A 193 6.12 0.43 9.28
CA GLU A 193 5.63 -0.69 8.45
C GLU A 193 5.47 -0.29 6.97
N ILE A 194 4.82 0.85 6.70
CA ILE A 194 4.69 1.37 5.33
C ILE A 194 6.07 1.67 4.73
N MET A 195 6.96 2.26 5.53
CA MET A 195 8.31 2.59 5.08
C MET A 195 9.14 1.35 4.78
N SER A 196 9.03 0.33 5.63
CA SER A 196 9.65 -0.99 5.49
C SER A 196 9.28 -1.69 4.19
N LYS A 197 8.01 -1.61 3.76
CA LYS A 197 7.57 -2.15 2.46
C LYS A 197 8.30 -1.47 1.30
N CYS A 198 8.47 -0.16 1.38
CA CYS A 198 9.20 0.58 0.35
C CYS A 198 10.69 0.25 0.37
N ALA A 199 11.30 0.14 1.56
CA ALA A 199 12.70 -0.22 1.73
C ALA A 199 13.01 -1.61 1.15
N ARG A 200 12.16 -2.61 1.43
CA ARG A 200 12.28 -3.97 0.89
C ARG A 200 12.31 -3.99 -0.64
N TRP A 201 11.53 -3.11 -1.28
CA TRP A 201 11.39 -3.05 -2.74
C TRP A 201 12.15 -1.88 -3.38
N LYS A 202 13.03 -1.21 -2.62
CA LYS A 202 13.87 -0.09 -3.07
C LYS A 202 13.09 0.99 -3.83
N ILE A 203 11.89 1.33 -3.37
CA ILE A 203 11.09 2.41 -3.98
C ILE A 203 11.75 3.75 -3.58
N PRO A 204 12.31 4.52 -4.54
CA PRO A 204 13.19 5.64 -4.22
C PRO A 204 12.49 6.85 -3.59
N VAL A 205 11.19 7.02 -3.84
CA VAL A 205 10.39 8.13 -3.31
C VAL A 205 9.06 7.64 -2.75
N ILE A 206 8.75 8.03 -1.52
CA ILE A 206 7.40 7.93 -0.95
C ILE A 206 6.88 9.30 -0.52
N ALA A 207 5.64 9.61 -0.87
CA ALA A 207 4.97 10.86 -0.52
C ALA A 207 3.58 10.65 0.09
N SER A 208 3.24 11.46 1.10
CA SER A 208 1.92 11.44 1.75
C SER A 208 1.39 12.83 2.09
N ARG A 209 0.05 12.94 2.15
CA ARG A 209 -0.70 14.09 2.69
C ARG A 209 -0.58 14.21 4.22
N SER A 210 -0.14 13.12 4.86
CA SER A 210 -0.09 12.95 6.31
C SER A 210 1.35 12.95 6.84
N ALA A 211 1.49 12.80 8.15
CA ALA A 211 2.77 12.80 8.85
C ALA A 211 3.49 11.45 8.72
N PRO A 212 4.83 11.43 8.66
CA PRO A 212 5.61 10.25 9.00
C PRO A 212 5.78 10.10 10.52
N THR A 213 6.12 8.89 10.97
CA THR A 213 6.61 8.64 12.34
C THR A 213 8.14 8.75 12.40
N ASP A 214 8.71 9.03 13.57
CA ASP A 214 10.17 9.11 13.78
C ASP A 214 10.91 7.85 13.26
N LEU A 215 10.44 6.66 13.63
CA LEU A 215 11.02 5.40 13.16
C LEU A 215 10.92 5.23 11.62
N ALA A 216 9.93 5.85 10.97
CA ALA A 216 9.82 5.81 9.51
C ALA A 216 10.87 6.73 8.86
N VAL A 217 11.13 7.90 9.46
CA VAL A 217 12.23 8.78 9.03
C VAL A 217 13.56 8.05 9.16
N HIS A 218 13.82 7.40 10.30
CA HIS A 218 15.04 6.62 10.49
C HIS A 218 15.20 5.50 9.44
N ILE A 219 14.13 4.74 9.16
CA ILE A 219 14.17 3.70 8.10
C ILE A 219 14.46 4.32 6.74
N ALA A 220 13.85 5.46 6.41
CA ALA A 220 14.09 6.15 5.14
C ALA A 220 15.54 6.63 5.00
N GLU A 221 16.15 7.12 6.08
CA GLU A 221 17.56 7.53 6.14
C GLU A 221 18.52 6.37 5.88
N ILE A 222 18.33 5.23 6.55
CA ILE A 222 19.24 4.08 6.38
C ILE A 222 19.00 3.33 5.06
N SER A 223 17.81 3.46 4.46
CA SER A 223 17.44 2.78 3.21
C SER A 223 17.68 3.63 1.97
N GLY A 224 18.16 4.86 2.08
CA GLY A 224 18.39 5.69 0.91
C GLY A 224 17.14 6.28 0.28
N ILE A 225 15.97 6.24 0.93
CA ILE A 225 14.68 6.63 0.34
C ILE A 225 14.32 8.08 0.67
N THR A 226 13.77 8.81 -0.31
CA THR A 226 13.21 10.15 -0.12
C THR A 226 11.82 10.06 0.49
N LEU A 227 11.68 10.50 1.74
CA LEU A 227 10.42 10.51 2.49
C LEU A 227 9.81 11.90 2.52
N ILE A 228 8.57 12.02 2.04
CA ILE A 228 7.87 13.29 1.91
C ILE A 228 6.53 13.22 2.62
N GLY A 229 6.30 14.14 3.55
CA GLY A 229 5.03 14.28 4.27
C GLY A 229 4.33 15.60 3.97
N PHE A 230 3.09 15.70 4.43
CA PHE A 230 2.29 16.92 4.37
C PHE A 230 2.14 17.55 2.98
N VAL A 231 2.11 16.76 1.90
CA VAL A 231 1.90 17.27 0.54
C VAL A 231 0.48 17.86 0.43
N ARG A 232 0.37 19.20 0.35
CA ARG A 232 -0.89 19.95 0.34
C ARG A 232 -0.74 21.25 -0.44
N GLY A 233 -1.52 21.40 -1.52
CA GLY A 233 -1.40 22.55 -2.40
C GLY A 233 0.02 22.65 -2.94
N ASP A 234 0.70 23.76 -2.63
CA ASP A 234 2.08 24.01 -3.04
C ASP A 234 3.13 23.64 -1.99
N ASN A 235 2.71 23.14 -0.83
CA ASN A 235 3.58 22.80 0.29
C ASN A 235 3.84 21.28 0.37
N LEU A 236 5.06 20.93 0.78
CA LEU A 236 5.48 19.58 1.14
C LEU A 236 6.67 19.67 2.11
N ASN A 237 6.85 18.64 2.93
CA ASN A 237 7.99 18.53 3.85
C ASN A 237 8.83 17.32 3.47
N ILE A 238 10.12 17.51 3.20
CA ILE A 238 11.05 16.41 2.92
C ILE A 238 11.76 16.05 4.22
N TYR A 239 11.70 14.77 4.61
CA TYR A 239 12.27 14.26 5.86
C TYR A 239 13.59 13.52 5.65
N SER A 240 13.87 13.01 4.45
CA SER A 240 15.11 12.30 4.12
C SER A 240 15.43 12.43 2.63
N HIS A 241 16.72 12.29 2.28
CA HIS A 241 17.21 12.22 0.89
C HIS A 241 16.61 13.26 -0.07
N ALA A 242 16.64 14.54 0.32
CA ALA A 242 16.07 15.64 -0.46
C ALA A 242 16.72 15.86 -1.83
N HIS A 243 17.92 15.30 -2.05
CA HIS A 243 18.66 15.45 -3.31
C HIS A 243 17.90 14.93 -4.55
N ARG A 244 16.92 14.01 -4.40
CA ARG A 244 16.09 13.54 -5.52
C ARG A 244 15.04 14.55 -5.97
N LEU A 245 14.70 15.55 -5.15
CA LEU A 245 13.72 16.58 -5.48
C LEU A 245 14.40 17.82 -6.03
N THR A 246 14.21 18.08 -7.31
CA THR A 246 14.70 19.31 -7.96
C THR A 246 13.63 20.40 -7.91
N MET A 247 14.07 21.66 -7.98
CA MET A 247 13.18 22.82 -8.14
C MET A 247 12.85 23.03 -9.61
#